data_AF-A0A7C4U1G9-F1
#
_entry.id   AF-A0A7C4U1G9-F1
#
_cell.length_a   1.000
_cell.length_b   1.000
_cell.length_c   1.000
_cell.angle_alpha   90.00
_cell.angle_beta   90.00
_cell.angle_gamma   90.00
#
_symmetry.space_group_name_H-M   'P 1'
#
loop_
_entity.id
_entity.type
_entity.pdbx_description
1 polymer ?
#
loop_
_entity_poly.entity_id
_entity_poly.type
_entity_poly.pdbx_seq_one_letter_code
_entity_poly.pdbx_strand_id
1 'polypeptide(L)'
;ICDDMHERKKKIYSISDAAIILPGGFGTLDELFEIVTWNQLTIHDKEIYILNSGGFYNHLIEHIEVMKREQFLYEEALKRITVIDDPSKLIAYLK
;
A
#
# COMPACT_ATOMS: atom_id res chain seq x y z
N ILE A 1 9.22 -15.43 -16.63
CA ILE A 1 9.64 -16.29 -15.51
C ILE A 1 10.74 -15.49 -14.80
N CYS A 2 10.64 -15.28 -13.48
CA CYS A 2 11.70 -14.67 -12.67
C CYS A 2 12.25 -15.76 -11.74
N ASP A 3 13.55 -15.71 -11.47
CA ASP A 3 14.25 -16.76 -10.73
C ASP A 3 14.11 -16.60 -9.21
N ASP A 4 13.69 -15.41 -8.74
CA ASP A 4 13.48 -15.10 -7.33
C ASP A 4 12.25 -14.21 -7.09
N MET A 5 11.67 -14.30 -5.89
CA MET A 5 10.55 -13.46 -5.44
C MET A 5 10.92 -11.97 -5.37
N HIS A 6 12.15 -11.62 -4.98
CA HIS A 6 12.56 -10.21 -4.94
C HIS A 6 12.63 -9.60 -6.34
N GLU A 7 13.13 -10.36 -7.33
CA GLU A 7 13.15 -9.90 -8.72
C GLU A 7 11.73 -9.74 -9.28
N ARG A 8 10.84 -10.69 -8.97
CA ARG A 8 9.44 -10.61 -9.37
C ARG A 8 8.77 -9.36 -8.82
N LYS A 9 8.93 -9.10 -7.52
CA LYS A 9 8.39 -7.92 -6.84
C LYS A 9 8.94 -6.63 -7.45
N LYS A 10 10.27 -6.48 -7.53
CA LYS A 10 10.92 -5.32 -8.18
C LYS A 10 10.40 -5.04 -9.58
N LYS A 11 10.19 -6.08 -10.39
CA LYS A 11 9.67 -5.92 -11.75
C LYS A 11 8.21 -5.46 -11.78
N ILE A 12 7.36 -5.96 -10.88
CA ILE A 12 5.98 -5.50 -10.74
C ILE A 12 5.97 -4.02 -10.32
N TYR A 13 6.83 -3.63 -9.39
CA TYR A 13 6.90 -2.26 -8.91
C TYR A 13 7.47 -1.27 -9.92
N SER A 14 8.43 -1.69 -10.76
CA SER A 14 9.01 -0.81 -11.77
C SER A 14 8.04 -0.47 -12.91
N ILE A 15 7.11 -1.36 -13.23
CA ILE A 15 6.14 -1.18 -14.32
C ILE A 15 4.79 -0.64 -13.85
N SER A 16 4.52 -0.62 -12.55
CA SER A 16 3.23 -0.18 -11.99
C SER A 16 3.29 1.28 -11.60
N ASP A 17 2.28 2.09 -11.93
CA ASP A 17 2.18 3.49 -11.48
C ASP A 17 1.49 3.64 -10.12
N ALA A 18 0.64 2.69 -9.78
CA ALA A 18 -0.04 2.61 -8.50
C ALA A 18 -0.24 1.15 -8.07
N ALA A 19 -0.46 0.94 -6.78
CA ALA A 19 -0.80 -0.35 -6.19
C ALA A 19 -2.21 -0.31 -5.60
N ILE A 20 -3.01 -1.34 -5.86
CA ILE A 20 -4.33 -1.52 -5.26
C ILE A 20 -4.29 -2.75 -4.36
N ILE A 21 -4.56 -2.55 -3.08
CA ILE A 21 -4.53 -3.60 -2.06
C ILE A 21 -5.96 -4.06 -1.80
N LEU A 22 -6.21 -5.32 -2.18
CA LEU A 22 -7.48 -6.01 -1.96
C LEU A 22 -7.40 -6.85 -0.67
N PRO A 23 -8.54 -7.22 -0.06
CA PRO A 23 -8.57 -8.10 1.11
C PRO A 23 -7.74 -9.37 0.92
N GLY A 24 -6.78 -9.56 1.82
CA GLY A 24 -5.79 -10.64 1.74
C GLY A 24 -5.09 -10.87 3.07
N GLY A 25 -4.34 -11.97 3.15
CA GLY A 25 -3.60 -12.39 4.35
C GLY A 25 -2.16 -11.87 4.38
N PHE A 26 -1.26 -12.61 5.02
CA PHE A 26 0.12 -12.20 5.25
C PHE A 26 0.90 -11.87 3.97
N GLY A 27 0.70 -12.61 2.87
CA GLY A 27 1.39 -12.32 1.61
C GLY A 27 1.03 -10.93 1.05
N THR A 28 -0.24 -10.56 1.13
CA THR A 28 -0.71 -9.23 0.70
C THR A 28 -0.19 -8.13 1.62
N LEU A 29 -0.12 -8.39 2.93
CA LEU A 29 0.42 -7.43 3.89
C LEU A 29 1.93 -7.25 3.72
N ASP A 30 2.66 -8.33 3.45
CA ASP A 30 4.10 -8.30 3.13
C ASP A 30 4.36 -7.41 1.90
N GLU A 31 3.59 -7.61 0.82
CA GLU A 31 3.68 -6.77 -0.38
C GLU A 31 3.30 -5.31 -0.08
N LEU A 32 2.21 -5.05 0.64
CA LEU A 32 1.81 -3.70 1.04
C LEU A 32 2.94 -2.97 1.80
N PHE A 33 3.48 -3.58 2.85
CA PHE A 33 4.49 -2.93 3.68
C PHE A 33 5.84 -2.78 2.97
N GLU A 34 6.15 -3.66 2.01
CA GLU A 34 7.34 -3.50 1.15
C GLU A 34 7.24 -2.21 0.32
N ILE A 35 6.09 -1.96 -0.32
CA ILE A 35 5.87 -0.72 -1.10
C ILE A 35 5.91 0.52 -0.20
N VAL A 36 5.23 0.46 0.95
CA VAL A 36 5.20 1.58 1.91
C VAL A 36 6.62 1.93 2.36
N THR A 37 7.44 0.92 2.67
CA THR A 37 8.83 1.13 3.09
C THR A 37 9.67 1.71 1.96
N TRP A 38 9.48 1.29 0.70
CA TRP A 38 10.21 1.85 -0.42
C TRP A 38 9.81 3.29 -0.75
N ASN A 39 8.53 3.64 -0.57
CA ASN A 39 8.08 5.03 -0.64
C ASN A 39 8.70 5.87 0.48
N GLN A 40 8.79 5.35 1.71
CA GLN A 40 9.47 6.03 2.82
C GLN A 40 10.95 6.30 2.54
N LEU A 41 11.64 5.34 1.91
CA LEU A 41 13.05 5.47 1.52
C LEU A 41 13.26 6.34 0.27
N THR A 42 12.21 6.97 -0.26
CA THR A 42 12.20 7.79 -1.48
C THR A 42 12.79 7.08 -2.70
N ILE A 43 12.79 5.74 -2.70
CA ILE A 43 13.23 4.90 -3.82
C ILE A 43 12.18 4.99 -4.94
N HIS A 44 10.91 5.05 -4.55
CA HIS A 44 9.76 5.19 -5.42
C HIS A 44 8.75 6.19 -4.85
N ASP A 45 7.82 6.63 -5.69
CA ASP A 45 6.77 7.58 -5.34
C ASP A 45 5.44 7.11 -5.92
N LYS A 46 5.02 5.90 -5.52
CA LYS A 46 3.84 5.23 -6.08
C LYS A 46 2.62 5.46 -5.20
N GLU A 47 1.47 5.69 -5.83
CA GLU A 47 0.19 5.80 -5.13
C GLU A 47 -0.27 4.41 -4.66
N ILE A 48 -0.71 4.31 -3.40
CA ILE A 48 -1.17 3.06 -2.78
C ILE A 48 -2.64 3.23 -2.39
N TYR A 49 -3.51 2.41 -2.94
CA TYR A 49 -4.94 2.40 -2.65
C TYR A 49 -5.31 1.15 -1.86
N ILE A 50 -5.76 1.32 -0.62
CA ILE A 50 -6.29 0.22 0.18
C ILE A 50 -7.81 0.17 -0.04
N LEU A 51 -8.28 -0.88 -0.71
CA LEU A 51 -9.71 -1.11 -0.90
C LEU A 51 -10.29 -1.84 0.32
N ASN A 52 -10.77 -1.06 1.28
CA ASN A 52 -11.38 -1.50 2.52
C ASN A 52 -12.91 -1.72 2.37
N SER A 53 -13.33 -2.47 1.36
CA SER A 53 -14.75 -2.81 1.18
C SER A 53 -15.25 -3.70 2.32
N GLY A 54 -16.40 -3.33 2.90
CA GLY A 54 -16.98 -4.06 4.04
C GLY A 54 -16.19 -3.97 5.35
N GLY A 55 -15.17 -3.09 5.43
CA GLY A 55 -14.41 -2.85 6.65
C GLY A 55 -13.36 -3.91 7.00
N PHE A 56 -12.93 -4.74 6.05
CA PHE A 56 -11.95 -5.82 6.26
C PHE A 56 -10.63 -5.34 6.91
N TYR A 57 -10.14 -4.17 6.51
CA TYR A 57 -8.89 -3.56 6.99
C TYR A 57 -9.07 -2.54 8.11
N ASN A 58 -10.25 -2.42 8.73
CA ASN A 58 -10.50 -1.45 9.80
C ASN A 58 -9.45 -1.53 10.92
N HIS A 59 -9.15 -2.73 11.41
CA HIS A 59 -8.16 -2.94 12.47
C HIS A 59 -6.73 -2.65 12.01
N LEU A 60 -6.41 -2.90 10.75
CA LEU A 60 -5.10 -2.55 10.19
C LEU A 60 -4.91 -1.03 10.14
N ILE A 61 -5.93 -0.31 9.66
CA ILE A 61 -5.94 1.15 9.59
C ILE A 61 -5.84 1.75 11.00
N GLU A 62 -6.62 1.22 11.94
CA GLU A 62 -6.54 1.63 13.34
C GLU A 62 -5.14 1.40 13.92
N HIS A 63 -4.51 0.26 13.63
CA HIS A 63 -3.14 -0.01 14.06
C HIS A 63 -2.12 0.99 13.47
N ILE A 64 -2.28 1.36 12.20
CA ILE A 64 -1.46 2.40 11.55
C ILE A 64 -1.61 3.75 12.27
N GLU A 65 -2.82 4.13 12.66
CA GLU A 65 -3.05 5.35 13.45
C GLU A 65 -2.42 5.28 14.84
N VAL A 66 -2.42 4.11 15.49
CA VAL A 66 -1.66 3.91 16.74
C VAL A 66 -0.17 4.13 16.49
N MET A 67 0.42 3.48 15.48
CA MET A 67 1.85 3.65 15.16
C MET A 67 2.21 5.11 14.86
N LYS A 68 1.34 5.84 14.18
CA LYS A 68 1.49 7.28 13.94
C LYS A 68 1.47 8.08 15.24
N ARG A 69 0.47 7.85 16.11
CA ARG A 69 0.33 8.54 17.40
C ARG A 69 1.52 8.29 18.32
N GLU A 70 2.00 7.06 18.36
CA GLU A 70 3.18 6.66 19.13
C GLU A 70 4.51 7.05 18.46
N GLN A 71 4.47 7.84 17.37
CA GLN A 71 5.63 8.41 16.68
C GLN A 71 6.57 7.39 16.04
N PHE A 72 6.07 6.19 15.70
CA PHE A 72 6.82 5.20 14.92
C PHE A 72 6.74 5.43 13.41
N LEU A 73 5.79 6.26 12.94
CA LEU A 73 5.61 6.60 11.52
C LEU A 73 5.79 8.09 11.27
N TYR A 74 6.57 8.43 10.26
CA TYR A 74 6.66 9.79 9.72
C TYR A 74 5.43 10.10 8.86
N GLU A 75 4.96 11.35 8.86
CA GLU A 75 3.77 11.73 8.08
C GLU A 75 3.95 11.48 6.58
N GLU A 76 5.19 11.65 6.07
CA GLU A 76 5.58 11.36 4.70
C GLU A 76 5.24 9.93 4.27
N ALA A 77 5.35 8.96 5.19
CA ALA A 77 5.07 7.56 4.91
C ALA A 77 3.62 7.30 4.50
N LEU A 78 2.70 8.12 5.02
CA LEU A 78 1.27 7.94 4.86
C LEU A 78 0.71 8.79 3.72
N LYS A 79 1.46 9.79 3.23
CA LYS A 79 1.00 10.72 2.17
C LYS A 79 0.56 10.02 0.89
N ARG A 80 1.11 8.85 0.60
CA ARG A 80 0.82 8.05 -0.60
C ARG A 80 -0.18 6.92 -0.37
N ILE A 81 -0.74 6.80 0.83
CA ILE A 81 -1.73 5.77 1.16
C ILE A 81 -3.11 6.43 1.17
N THR A 82 -3.98 5.95 0.29
CA THR A 82 -5.38 6.35 0.23
C THR A 82 -6.27 5.15 0.54
N VAL A 83 -7.12 5.27 1.55
CA VAL A 83 -8.12 4.24 1.88
C VAL A 83 -9.42 4.57 1.15
N ILE A 84 -9.96 3.58 0.44
CA ILE A 84 -11.25 3.65 -0.26
C ILE A 84 -12.12 2.47 0.14
N ASP A 85 -13.43 2.65 0.14
CA ASP A 85 -14.45 1.65 0.49
C ASP A 85 -15.18 1.09 -0.74
N ASP A 86 -15.22 1.86 -1.84
CA ASP A 86 -15.89 1.54 -3.09
C ASP A 86 -14.89 1.58 -4.27
N PRO A 87 -14.81 0.51 -5.10
CA PRO A 87 -13.93 0.46 -6.27
C PRO A 87 -14.15 1.60 -7.27
N SER A 88 -15.38 2.10 -7.40
CA SER A 88 -15.74 3.19 -8.31
C SER A 88 -14.99 4.48 -7.98
N LYS A 89 -14.57 4.66 -6.71
CA LYS A 89 -13.74 5.80 -6.29
C LYS A 89 -12.34 5.77 -6.92
N LEU A 90 -11.84 4.62 -7.36
CA LEU A 90 -10.56 4.52 -8.08
C LEU A 90 -10.59 5.26 -9.42
N ILE A 91 -11.75 5.37 -10.07
CA ILE A 91 -11.89 6.05 -11.36
C ILE A 91 -11.46 7.52 -11.26
N ALA A 92 -11.62 8.16 -10.11
CA ALA A 92 -11.16 9.53 -9.89
C ALA A 92 -9.63 9.68 -9.89
N TYR A 93 -8.91 8.56 -9.70
CA TYR A 93 -7.45 8.51 -9.59
C TYR A 93 -6.78 7.89 -10.82
N LEU A 94 -7.52 7.13 -11.64
CA LEU A 94 -7.07 6.59 -12.91
C LEU A 94 -7.24 7.66 -14.00
N LYS A 95 -6.14 8.35 -14.35
CA LYS A 95 -6.09 9.26 -15.51
C LYS A 95 -5.74 8.52 -16.79
#